data_AF-A0A2V8NW89-F1
#
_entry.id   AF-A0A2V8NW89-F1
#
_cell.length_a   1.000
_cell.length_b   1.000
_cell.length_c   1.000
_cell.angle_alpha   90.00
_cell.angle_beta   90.00
_cell.angle_gamma   90.00
#
_symmetry.space_group_name_H-M   'P 1'
#
loop_
_entity.id
_entity.type
_entity.pdbx_description
1 polymer ?
#
loop_
_entity_poly.entity_id
_entity_poly.type
_entity_poly.pdbx_seq_one_letter_code
_entity_poly.pdbx_strand_id
1 'polypeptide(L)'
;MKRTIFIALMLLLASSAAVAQQNYTPPEGSSIEPPNRTAESYSLPKLHVINSVTLSPSYSCRSKDDFKKGYEKTALFLSSYSKKRNSPDLLFNGACGSEDYFVAATSGDSMGLIADLGTDASVEELSAHLVFNKQNVHSFPSYSRFAQAVKVEANHTYAVLLNSSDIRGLFIFTVTTYVPNKRVEIRYAVKDYQILDLKAKSPGFSWEQKNF
;
A
#
# COMPACT_ATOMS: atom_id res chain seq x y z
N MET A 1 7.59 62.88 -31.52
CA MET A 1 6.41 63.75 -31.29
C MET A 1 5.14 62.94 -31.54
N LYS A 2 4.23 62.95 -30.56
CA LYS A 2 2.82 62.45 -30.58
C LYS A 2 2.64 60.93 -30.67
N ARG A 3 1.69 60.24 -30.01
CA ARG A 3 0.73 60.38 -28.88
C ARG A 3 0.07 58.96 -28.83
N THR A 4 0.21 58.18 -27.76
CA THR A 4 -0.83 57.85 -26.73
C THR A 4 -1.99 56.90 -27.14
N ILE A 5 -2.27 55.90 -26.25
CA ILE A 5 -3.52 55.11 -25.98
C ILE A 5 -3.79 53.91 -26.94
N PHE A 6 -3.90 52.64 -26.53
CA PHE A 6 -4.96 52.05 -25.67
C PHE A 6 -4.55 50.78 -24.88
N ILE A 7 -5.06 50.77 -23.64
CA ILE A 7 -5.19 49.65 -22.69
C ILE A 7 -6.40 48.78 -23.10
N ALA A 8 -6.36 47.50 -22.69
CA ALA A 8 -7.46 46.55 -22.49
C ALA A 8 -7.63 45.44 -23.54
N LEU A 9 -7.09 44.25 -23.21
CA LEU A 9 -7.79 42.99 -23.47
C LEU A 9 -7.31 41.91 -22.47
N MET A 10 -7.64 42.11 -21.19
CA MET A 10 -7.79 41.02 -20.24
C MET A 10 -9.28 40.71 -20.19
N LEU A 11 -9.71 39.59 -20.77
CA LEU A 11 -10.86 38.76 -20.37
C LEU A 11 -11.13 37.71 -21.46
N LEU A 12 -11.63 36.56 -21.02
CA LEU A 12 -12.10 35.39 -21.77
C LEU A 12 -11.04 34.35 -22.14
N LEU A 13 -10.75 33.45 -21.20
CA LEU A 13 -10.73 32.00 -21.42
C LEU A 13 -11.00 31.30 -20.07
N ALA A 14 -12.25 31.40 -19.61
CA ALA A 14 -12.76 30.63 -18.48
C ALA A 14 -14.18 30.18 -18.82
N SER A 15 -14.33 29.17 -19.68
CA SER A 15 -15.60 28.46 -19.86
C SER A 15 -15.45 27.25 -20.80
N SER A 16 -15.15 26.09 -20.23
CA SER A 16 -15.72 24.79 -20.67
C SER A 16 -15.19 23.63 -19.82
N ALA A 17 -15.66 23.55 -18.57
CA ALA A 17 -15.68 22.30 -17.81
C ALA A 17 -16.99 22.24 -17.03
N ALA A 18 -18.09 22.34 -17.75
CA ALA A 18 -19.42 21.98 -17.29
C ALA A 18 -20.02 21.10 -18.39
N VAL A 19 -20.91 20.20 -18.01
CA VAL A 19 -21.55 19.15 -18.83
C VAL A 19 -20.81 17.80 -18.79
N ALA A 20 -21.00 17.08 -17.68
CA ALA A 20 -21.56 15.72 -17.68
C ALA A 20 -21.76 15.21 -16.23
N GLN A 21 -22.48 15.97 -15.39
CA GLN A 21 -23.14 15.38 -14.22
C GLN A 21 -24.50 14.87 -14.72
N GLN A 22 -24.52 13.62 -15.19
CA GLN A 22 -25.78 12.89 -15.33
C GLN A 22 -26.36 12.71 -13.93
N ASN A 23 -27.53 13.32 -13.71
CA ASN A 23 -28.35 13.15 -12.52
C ASN A 23 -28.74 11.68 -12.37
N TYR A 24 -27.98 10.93 -11.59
CA TYR A 24 -28.42 9.65 -11.08
C TYR A 24 -29.37 9.91 -9.90
N THR A 25 -30.66 9.72 -10.14
CA THR A 25 -31.67 9.62 -9.08
C THR A 25 -31.77 8.13 -8.72
N PRO A 26 -31.38 7.72 -7.49
CA PRO A 26 -31.57 6.32 -7.09
C PRO A 26 -33.07 5.99 -7.07
N PRO A 27 -33.47 4.78 -7.48
CA PRO A 27 -34.87 4.37 -7.36
C PRO A 27 -35.32 4.38 -5.90
N GLU A 28 -36.44 5.04 -5.63
CA GLU A 28 -37.12 5.01 -4.33
C GLU A 28 -37.46 3.55 -3.96
N GLY A 29 -36.93 3.09 -2.83
CA GLY A 29 -37.24 1.76 -2.27
C GLY A 29 -36.07 0.81 -2.06
N SER A 30 -34.84 1.18 -2.41
CA SER A 30 -33.63 0.40 -2.04
C SER A 30 -32.92 1.03 -0.85
N SER A 31 -33.42 0.79 0.36
CA SER A 31 -32.66 1.05 1.59
C SER A 31 -31.66 -0.08 1.85
N ILE A 32 -30.71 -0.28 0.93
CA ILE A 32 -29.46 -0.93 1.31
C ILE A 32 -28.60 0.20 1.83
N GLU A 33 -28.68 0.47 3.14
CA GLU A 33 -27.64 1.27 3.77
C GLU A 33 -26.29 0.65 3.38
N PRO A 34 -25.35 1.42 2.80
CA PRO A 34 -24.02 0.89 2.55
C PRO A 34 -23.48 0.39 3.89
N PRO A 35 -22.96 -0.85 3.96
CA PRO A 35 -22.52 -1.41 5.22
C PRO A 35 -21.55 -0.42 5.85
N ASN A 36 -21.81 -0.04 7.11
CA ASN A 36 -20.99 0.89 7.86
C ASN A 36 -19.61 0.25 8.08
N ARG A 37 -18.71 0.43 7.11
CA ARG A 37 -17.37 -0.15 7.05
C ARG A 37 -16.45 0.62 7.99
N THR A 38 -16.55 0.36 9.28
CA THR A 38 -15.64 0.91 10.30
C THR A 38 -14.33 0.13 10.34
N ALA A 39 -13.26 0.70 10.92
CA ALA A 39 -12.00 -0.02 11.14
C ALA A 39 -12.16 -1.32 11.94
N GLU A 40 -13.16 -1.37 12.82
CA GLU A 40 -13.53 -2.56 13.58
C GLU A 40 -14.06 -3.68 12.66
N SER A 41 -14.81 -3.34 11.61
CA SER A 41 -15.31 -4.30 10.62
C SER A 41 -14.19 -4.96 9.79
N TYR A 42 -13.07 -4.26 9.61
CA TYR A 42 -11.87 -4.79 8.95
C TYR A 42 -10.90 -5.48 9.92
N SER A 43 -11.12 -5.35 11.23
CA SER A 43 -10.24 -5.87 12.28
C SER A 43 -8.77 -5.46 12.08
N LEU A 44 -8.56 -4.20 11.67
CA LEU A 44 -7.23 -3.65 11.48
C LEU A 44 -6.51 -3.46 12.83
N PRO A 45 -5.17 -3.61 12.89
CA PRO A 45 -4.38 -3.27 14.06
C PRO A 45 -4.64 -1.84 14.51
N LYS A 46 -4.55 -1.64 15.83
CA LYS A 46 -4.49 -0.30 16.40
C LYS A 46 -3.27 0.42 15.86
N LEU A 47 -3.46 1.68 15.46
CA LEU A 47 -2.37 2.54 15.00
C LEU A 47 -1.30 2.69 16.09
N HIS A 48 -0.04 2.73 15.66
CA HIS A 48 1.16 2.93 16.48
C HIS A 48 1.40 1.86 17.56
N VAL A 49 0.63 0.78 17.58
CA VAL A 49 0.89 -0.37 18.47
C VAL A 49 1.87 -1.31 17.80
N ILE A 50 2.90 -1.69 18.54
CA ILE A 50 3.92 -2.63 18.08
C ILE A 50 3.40 -4.05 18.25
N ASN A 51 3.48 -4.80 17.16
CA ASN A 51 3.12 -6.20 17.07
C ASN A 51 4.35 -7.01 16.61
N SER A 52 4.32 -8.32 16.80
CA SER A 52 5.35 -9.22 16.31
C SER A 52 4.72 -10.38 15.55
N VAL A 53 5.37 -10.83 14.48
CA VAL A 53 4.96 -12.02 13.73
C VAL A 53 6.18 -12.77 13.21
N THR A 54 6.08 -14.08 13.17
CA THR A 54 7.05 -14.95 12.50
C THR A 54 6.50 -15.34 11.13
N LEU A 55 7.24 -15.03 10.08
CA LEU A 55 6.96 -15.46 8.71
C LEU A 55 7.92 -16.60 8.33
N SER A 56 7.38 -17.62 7.70
CA SER A 56 8.08 -18.77 7.14
C SER A 56 8.13 -18.63 5.61
N PRO A 57 9.11 -19.23 4.93
CA PRO A 57 9.33 -19.04 3.51
C PRO A 57 8.20 -19.60 2.67
N SER A 58 8.07 -18.97 1.50
CA SER A 58 7.03 -19.12 0.49
C SER A 58 6.72 -20.55 0.03
N TYR A 59 5.57 -20.63 -0.64
CA TYR A 59 4.76 -21.77 -1.04
C TYR A 59 5.45 -22.87 -1.84
N SER A 60 6.54 -22.55 -2.55
CA SER A 60 7.13 -23.35 -3.63
C SER A 60 7.69 -24.72 -3.21
N CYS A 61 7.91 -24.94 -1.91
CA CYS A 61 8.62 -26.12 -1.38
C CYS A 61 7.84 -26.81 -0.26
N ARG A 62 6.55 -26.53 -0.17
CA ARG A 62 5.69 -27.01 0.90
C ARG A 62 5.22 -28.43 0.64
N SER A 63 4.95 -29.14 1.74
CA SER A 63 4.16 -30.37 1.68
C SER A 63 2.76 -30.06 1.11
N LYS A 64 2.08 -31.07 0.54
CA LYS A 64 0.68 -30.92 0.08
C LYS A 64 -0.26 -30.44 1.19
N ASP A 65 0.02 -30.81 2.45
CA ASP A 65 -0.79 -30.39 3.59
C ASP A 65 -0.54 -28.93 3.99
N ASP A 66 0.68 -28.42 3.82
CA ASP A 66 0.98 -27.01 4.08
C ASP A 66 0.56 -26.10 2.92
N PHE A 67 0.42 -26.64 1.71
CA PHE A 67 -0.18 -25.96 0.56
C PHE A 67 -1.66 -25.66 0.79
N LYS A 68 -2.42 -26.60 1.39
CA LYS A 68 -3.83 -26.42 1.73
C LYS A 68 -4.09 -25.32 2.76
N LYS A 69 -3.09 -25.01 3.59
CA LYS A 69 -3.16 -23.94 4.60
C LYS A 69 -2.91 -22.54 4.02
N GLY A 70 -2.63 -22.43 2.72
CA GLY A 70 -2.41 -21.14 2.05
C GLY A 70 -1.27 -20.35 2.67
N TYR A 71 -1.48 -19.04 2.89
CA TYR A 71 -0.44 -18.13 3.37
C TYR A 71 -0.29 -18.04 4.89
N GLU A 72 -0.96 -18.90 5.67
CA GLU A 72 -1.14 -18.74 7.12
C GLU A 72 0.13 -18.41 7.93
N LYS A 73 1.29 -18.93 7.51
CA LYS A 73 2.59 -18.68 8.15
C LYS A 73 3.58 -17.92 7.28
N THR A 74 3.26 -17.64 6.02
CA THR A 74 4.21 -17.04 5.06
C THR A 74 4.01 -15.55 4.86
N ALA A 75 2.86 -15.05 5.29
CA ALA A 75 2.45 -13.71 4.94
C ALA A 75 1.80 -13.01 6.13
N LEU A 76 1.96 -11.70 6.16
CA LEU A 76 1.27 -10.82 7.07
C LEU A 76 -0.06 -10.40 6.44
N PHE A 77 -1.12 -10.52 7.22
CA PHE A 77 -2.43 -9.95 6.93
C PHE A 77 -2.72 -8.92 8.02
N LEU A 78 -2.79 -7.65 7.62
CA LEU A 78 -3.17 -6.56 8.52
C LEU A 78 -4.67 -6.51 8.74
N SER A 79 -5.51 -7.09 7.88
CA SER A 79 -6.95 -7.08 8.08
C SER A 79 -7.57 -8.46 7.96
N SER A 80 -8.66 -8.68 8.69
CA SER A 80 -9.47 -9.91 8.54
C SER A 80 -10.04 -10.01 7.12
N TYR A 81 -10.25 -8.86 6.46
CA TYR A 81 -10.68 -8.76 5.07
C TYR A 81 -9.59 -9.23 4.09
N SER A 82 -8.35 -8.75 4.21
CA SER A 82 -7.18 -9.24 3.46
C SER A 82 -7.01 -10.75 3.63
N LYS A 83 -7.17 -11.24 4.86
CA LYS A 83 -7.10 -12.68 5.19
C LYS A 83 -8.20 -13.49 4.52
N LYS A 84 -9.46 -13.04 4.56
CA LYS A 84 -10.61 -13.72 3.93
C LYS A 84 -10.45 -13.85 2.41
N ARG A 85 -9.85 -12.84 1.76
CA ARG A 85 -9.55 -12.85 0.32
C ARG A 85 -8.23 -13.55 -0.03
N ASN A 86 -7.51 -14.06 0.96
CA ASN A 86 -6.17 -14.64 0.79
C ASN A 86 -5.23 -13.68 0.01
N SER A 87 -5.33 -12.38 0.28
CA SER A 87 -4.55 -11.30 -0.34
C SER A 87 -3.62 -10.68 0.71
N PRO A 88 -2.41 -11.22 0.91
CA PRO A 88 -1.50 -10.73 1.95
C PRO A 88 -0.99 -9.31 1.73
N ASP A 89 -0.77 -8.59 2.82
CA ASP A 89 -0.25 -7.21 2.80
C ASP A 89 1.30 -7.19 2.79
N LEU A 90 1.92 -8.29 3.24
CA LEU A 90 3.35 -8.56 3.09
C LEU A 90 3.56 -10.06 2.90
N LEU A 91 4.35 -10.46 1.91
CA LEU A 91 4.75 -11.84 1.70
C LEU A 91 6.26 -11.99 1.89
N PHE A 92 6.68 -13.02 2.64
CA PHE A 92 8.07 -13.45 2.71
C PHE A 92 8.32 -14.59 1.73
N ASN A 93 9.20 -14.37 0.77
CA ASN A 93 9.70 -15.37 -0.16
C ASN A 93 11.11 -15.77 0.23
N GLY A 94 11.43 -17.06 0.14
CA GLY A 94 12.73 -17.57 0.60
C GLY A 94 12.79 -19.09 0.69
N ALA A 95 12.30 -19.81 -0.33
CA ALA A 95 12.14 -21.26 -0.25
C ALA A 95 13.01 -21.98 -1.29
N CYS A 96 13.41 -23.22 -1.01
CA CYS A 96 14.20 -24.07 -1.92
C CYS A 96 15.57 -23.48 -2.33
N GLY A 97 16.24 -22.74 -1.45
CA GLY A 97 17.53 -22.13 -1.78
C GLY A 97 17.38 -20.91 -2.70
N SER A 98 16.17 -20.37 -2.85
CA SER A 98 15.96 -19.09 -3.51
C SER A 98 16.53 -17.95 -2.67
N GLU A 99 16.68 -16.79 -3.31
CA GLU A 99 16.91 -15.56 -2.57
C GLU A 99 15.69 -15.24 -1.69
N ASP A 100 15.99 -14.69 -0.51
CA ASP A 100 15.00 -14.29 0.48
C ASP A 100 14.63 -12.82 0.27
N TYR A 101 13.34 -12.55 0.03
CA TYR A 101 12.83 -11.19 -0.23
C TYR A 101 11.40 -10.99 0.27
N PHE A 102 11.05 -9.73 0.54
CA PHE A 102 9.70 -9.29 0.87
C PHE A 102 8.98 -8.73 -0.35
N VAL A 103 7.65 -8.89 -0.41
CA VAL A 103 6.76 -8.28 -1.41
C VAL A 103 5.53 -7.68 -0.75
N ALA A 104 5.18 -6.45 -1.11
CA ALA A 104 4.01 -5.73 -0.58
C ALA A 104 2.75 -5.81 -1.47
N ALA A 105 2.92 -6.06 -2.78
CA ALA A 105 1.85 -6.08 -3.77
C ALA A 105 1.50 -7.52 -4.18
N THR A 106 0.73 -8.24 -3.37
CA THR A 106 0.53 -9.69 -3.59
C THR A 106 -0.76 -10.02 -4.36
N SER A 107 -1.67 -9.07 -4.53
CA SER A 107 -2.88 -9.21 -5.36
C SER A 107 -2.78 -8.33 -6.62
N GLY A 108 -3.18 -8.89 -7.76
CA GLY A 108 -2.86 -8.36 -9.10
C GLY A 108 -3.30 -6.91 -9.39
N ASP A 109 -4.35 -6.42 -8.71
CA ASP A 109 -4.85 -5.04 -8.87
C ASP A 109 -4.33 -4.09 -7.78
N SER A 110 -3.60 -4.59 -6.78
CA SER A 110 -3.09 -3.78 -5.67
C SER A 110 -1.71 -3.23 -5.99
N MET A 111 -1.51 -1.94 -5.72
CA MET A 111 -0.18 -1.35 -5.72
C MET A 111 0.38 -1.38 -4.31
N GLY A 112 1.45 -2.14 -4.11
CA GLY A 112 2.19 -2.19 -2.84
C GLY A 112 3.66 -1.86 -3.11
N LEU A 113 4.23 -1.00 -2.30
CA LEU A 113 5.63 -0.63 -2.39
C LEU A 113 6.31 -0.79 -1.04
N ILE A 114 7.56 -1.20 -1.06
CA ILE A 114 8.40 -1.40 0.11
C ILE A 114 9.74 -0.68 -0.10
N ALA A 115 10.20 0.01 0.94
CA ALA A 115 11.52 0.63 0.97
C ALA A 115 12.30 0.10 2.17
N ASP A 116 13.54 -0.27 1.94
CA ASP A 116 14.53 -0.51 2.99
C ASP A 116 15.06 0.84 3.50
N LEU A 117 14.96 1.06 4.80
CA LEU A 117 15.40 2.26 5.51
C LEU A 117 16.72 2.06 6.27
N GLY A 118 17.28 0.85 6.23
CA GLY A 118 18.52 0.48 6.91
C GLY A 118 18.35 0.22 8.41
N THR A 119 19.47 0.23 9.13
CA THR A 119 19.56 -0.14 10.55
C THR A 119 19.30 0.99 11.52
N ASP A 120 19.48 2.24 11.09
CA ASP A 120 19.41 3.41 11.97
C ASP A 120 17.97 3.87 12.20
N ALA A 121 17.03 3.31 11.45
CA ALA A 121 15.61 3.54 11.56
C ALA A 121 14.96 2.60 12.60
N SER A 122 14.09 3.14 13.45
CA SER A 122 13.29 2.36 14.41
C SER A 122 11.79 2.37 14.08
N VAL A 123 11.08 1.28 14.42
CA VAL A 123 9.62 1.23 14.24
C VAL A 123 8.94 2.28 15.11
N GLU A 124 9.48 2.58 16.28
CA GLU A 124 8.95 3.49 17.28
C GLU A 124 8.92 4.94 16.77
N GLU A 125 10.04 5.43 16.24
CA GLU A 125 10.24 6.85 15.89
C GLU A 125 9.67 7.24 14.53
N LEU A 126 9.59 6.29 13.60
CA LEU A 126 9.17 6.61 12.25
C LEU A 126 7.68 6.97 12.16
N SER A 127 7.42 8.06 11.44
CA SER A 127 6.08 8.51 11.03
C SER A 127 5.98 8.52 9.50
N ALA A 128 4.78 8.69 8.95
CA ALA A 128 4.62 8.87 7.50
C ALA A 128 5.47 10.03 6.98
N HIS A 129 5.50 11.14 7.72
CA HIS A 129 6.34 12.27 7.36
C HIS A 129 7.82 11.88 7.31
N LEU A 130 8.36 11.15 8.29
CA LEU A 130 9.79 10.79 8.31
C LEU A 130 10.18 9.72 7.27
N VAL A 131 9.25 8.86 6.88
CA VAL A 131 9.47 7.86 5.82
C VAL A 131 9.65 8.54 4.45
N PHE A 132 8.88 9.61 4.20
CA PHE A 132 8.90 10.35 2.93
C PHE A 132 9.71 11.64 2.96
N ASN A 133 9.99 12.20 4.15
CA ASN A 133 10.76 13.42 4.37
C ASN A 133 12.10 13.10 5.03
N LYS A 134 13.13 13.64 4.39
CA LYS A 134 14.48 13.09 4.40
C LYS A 134 15.48 14.23 4.55
N GLN A 135 15.24 15.11 5.53
CA GLN A 135 16.05 16.33 5.73
C GLN A 135 17.54 16.06 6.03
N ASN A 136 17.95 14.80 6.28
CA ASN A 136 19.32 14.41 6.61
C ASN A 136 20.01 13.54 5.56
N VAL A 137 19.60 13.58 4.28
CA VAL A 137 20.20 12.65 3.32
C VAL A 137 20.90 13.35 2.17
N HIS A 138 22.23 13.21 2.23
CA HIS A 138 23.24 13.90 1.45
C HIS A 138 23.26 13.60 -0.06
N SER A 139 22.43 12.69 -0.59
CA SER A 139 22.39 12.40 -2.02
C SER A 139 21.08 11.75 -2.53
N PHE A 140 20.83 11.93 -3.84
CA PHE A 140 19.69 11.36 -4.57
C PHE A 140 19.64 9.80 -4.57
N PRO A 141 20.78 9.08 -4.66
CA PRO A 141 20.81 7.61 -4.52
C PRO A 141 20.33 7.09 -3.16
N SER A 142 20.49 7.87 -2.10
CA SER A 142 20.09 7.47 -0.76
C SER A 142 18.59 7.66 -0.51
N TYR A 143 17.79 8.12 -1.49
CA TYR A 143 16.33 8.20 -1.35
C TYR A 143 15.79 6.80 -1.09
N SER A 144 14.85 6.67 -0.14
CA SER A 144 14.14 5.43 0.12
C SER A 144 13.55 4.96 -1.21
N ARG A 145 14.19 3.95 -1.83
CA ARG A 145 13.80 3.45 -3.16
C ARG A 145 12.66 2.48 -2.93
N PHE A 146 11.45 3.01 -2.95
CA PHE A 146 10.25 2.19 -2.96
C PHE A 146 10.28 1.27 -4.19
N ALA A 147 10.26 -0.03 -3.93
CA ALA A 147 10.24 -1.09 -4.93
C ALA A 147 9.08 -2.05 -4.61
N GLN A 148 8.71 -2.92 -5.56
CA GLN A 148 7.71 -3.94 -5.29
C GLN A 148 8.24 -5.05 -4.37
N ALA A 149 9.55 -5.30 -4.45
CA ALA A 149 10.26 -6.31 -3.70
C ALA A 149 11.59 -5.77 -3.17
N VAL A 150 11.99 -6.23 -1.98
CA VAL A 150 13.30 -5.93 -1.38
C VAL A 150 13.88 -7.19 -0.75
N LYS A 151 15.20 -7.30 -0.77
CA LYS A 151 15.92 -8.39 -0.12
C LYS A 151 15.72 -8.35 1.40
N VAL A 152 15.72 -9.51 2.04
CA VAL A 152 15.70 -9.60 3.51
C VAL A 152 17.10 -9.38 4.06
N GLU A 153 17.25 -8.29 4.82
CA GLU A 153 18.43 -7.96 5.61
C GLU A 153 18.08 -7.94 7.11
N ALA A 154 18.94 -8.55 7.94
CA ALA A 154 18.75 -8.63 9.38
C ALA A 154 18.90 -7.26 10.04
N ASN A 155 18.09 -6.97 11.06
CA ASN A 155 18.08 -5.69 11.80
C ASN A 155 17.73 -4.46 10.96
N HIS A 156 17.39 -4.62 9.68
CA HIS A 156 16.91 -3.52 8.85
C HIS A 156 15.44 -3.22 9.16
N THR A 157 15.11 -1.94 9.02
CA THR A 157 13.75 -1.41 9.12
C THR A 157 13.24 -1.05 7.74
N TYR A 158 11.99 -1.39 7.47
CA TYR A 158 11.35 -1.23 6.19
C TYR A 158 10.05 -0.45 6.35
N ALA A 159 9.74 0.38 5.36
CA ALA A 159 8.43 1.02 5.23
C ALA A 159 7.66 0.40 4.07
N VAL A 160 6.38 0.10 4.32
CA VAL A 160 5.49 -0.49 3.32
C VAL A 160 4.30 0.41 3.11
N LEU A 161 4.15 0.87 1.87
CA LEU A 161 3.00 1.59 1.37
C LEU A 161 2.04 0.59 0.72
N LEU A 162 0.82 0.54 1.25
CA LEU A 162 -0.28 -0.23 0.71
C LEU A 162 -1.22 0.70 -0.03
N ASN A 163 -1.57 0.33 -1.26
CA ASN A 163 -2.59 0.99 -2.06
C ASN A 163 -3.41 -0.07 -2.79
N SER A 164 -4.40 -0.58 -2.08
CA SER A 164 -5.39 -1.54 -2.62
C SER A 164 -6.73 -0.85 -2.88
N SER A 165 -7.67 -1.57 -3.48
CA SER A 165 -9.04 -1.09 -3.71
C SER A 165 -9.76 -0.64 -2.44
N ASP A 166 -9.47 -1.27 -1.30
CA ASP A 166 -10.25 -1.12 -0.07
C ASP A 166 -9.48 -0.43 1.04
N ILE A 167 -8.14 -0.44 0.97
CA ILE A 167 -7.27 0.10 2.01
C ILE A 167 -6.07 0.78 1.36
N ARG A 168 -5.81 2.01 1.81
CA ARG A 168 -4.50 2.65 1.71
C ARG A 168 -3.87 2.63 3.08
N GLY A 169 -2.58 2.39 3.17
CA GLY A 169 -1.93 2.36 4.47
C GLY A 169 -0.42 2.45 4.42
N LEU A 170 0.14 2.78 5.56
CA LEU A 170 1.57 2.75 5.82
C LEU A 170 1.79 1.91 7.06
N PHE A 171 2.63 0.88 6.95
CA PHE A 171 3.17 0.21 8.11
C PHE A 171 4.68 0.09 8.00
N ILE A 172 5.31 -0.06 9.16
CA ILE A 172 6.76 -0.09 9.31
C ILE A 172 7.10 -1.36 10.06
N PHE A 173 8.15 -2.05 9.65
CA PHE A 173 8.61 -3.24 10.34
C PHE A 173 10.12 -3.34 10.38
N THR A 174 10.65 -3.94 11.44
CA THR A 174 12.07 -4.29 11.58
C THR A 174 12.20 -5.79 11.62
N VAL A 175 13.19 -6.32 10.90
CA VAL A 175 13.57 -7.73 10.98
C VAL A 175 14.37 -7.97 12.25
N THR A 176 13.79 -8.64 13.24
CA THR A 176 14.46 -8.92 14.53
C THR A 176 15.25 -10.22 14.51
N THR A 177 14.76 -11.22 13.79
CA THR A 177 15.43 -12.52 13.64
C THR A 177 15.35 -12.93 12.19
N TYR A 178 16.47 -13.35 11.61
CA TYR A 178 16.51 -13.81 10.23
C TYR A 178 17.31 -15.11 10.13
N VAL A 179 16.64 -16.18 9.69
CA VAL A 179 17.28 -17.44 9.34
C VAL A 179 17.03 -17.69 7.85
N PRO A 180 18.06 -17.57 7.00
CA PRO A 180 17.93 -17.70 5.56
C PRO A 180 17.20 -18.97 5.17
N ASN A 181 16.31 -18.84 4.20
CA ASN A 181 15.49 -19.88 3.63
C ASN A 181 14.59 -20.64 4.62
N LYS A 182 14.35 -20.09 5.82
CA LYS A 182 13.66 -20.82 6.91
C LYS A 182 12.65 -19.99 7.68
N ARG A 183 13.00 -18.79 8.11
CA ARG A 183 12.08 -17.91 8.84
C ARG A 183 12.62 -16.51 9.00
N VAL A 184 11.70 -15.57 9.13
CA VAL A 184 11.97 -14.20 9.56
C VAL A 184 10.99 -13.82 10.65
N GLU A 185 11.48 -13.19 11.70
CA GLU A 185 10.66 -12.56 12.72
C GLU A 185 10.70 -11.06 12.50
N ILE A 186 9.53 -10.45 12.46
CA ILE A 186 9.40 -9.00 12.29
C ILE A 186 8.64 -8.41 13.46
N ARG A 187 9.09 -7.24 13.92
CA ARG A 187 8.33 -6.32 14.77
C ARG A 187 7.76 -5.24 13.87
N TYR A 188 6.47 -4.95 13.96
CA TYR A 188 5.82 -3.99 13.06
C TYR A 188 4.79 -3.12 13.77
N ALA A 189 4.55 -1.94 13.21
CA ALA A 189 3.47 -1.05 13.62
C ALA A 189 2.80 -0.45 12.39
N VAL A 190 1.47 -0.40 12.40
CA VAL A 190 0.69 0.32 11.40
C VAL A 190 0.69 1.80 11.80
N LYS A 191 1.16 2.67 10.91
CA LYS A 191 1.36 4.10 11.19
C LYS A 191 0.23 4.95 10.67
N ASP A 192 -0.39 4.54 9.58
CA ASP A 192 -1.54 5.21 9.01
C ASP A 192 -2.36 4.23 8.17
N TYR A 193 -3.67 4.43 8.09
CA TYR A 193 -4.51 3.79 7.09
C TYR A 193 -5.78 4.58 6.82
N GLN A 194 -6.26 4.43 5.59
CA GLN A 194 -7.55 4.90 5.13
C GLN A 194 -8.32 3.73 4.55
N ILE A 195 -9.52 3.49 5.07
CA ILE A 195 -10.46 2.53 4.50
C ILE A 195 -11.22 3.24 3.39
N LEU A 196 -11.24 2.63 2.21
CA LEU A 196 -11.90 3.16 1.03
C LEU A 196 -13.28 2.50 0.91
N ASP A 197 -14.33 3.32 0.95
CA ASP A 197 -15.67 2.91 0.53
C ASP A 197 -15.83 3.28 -0.95
N LEU A 198 -15.50 2.32 -1.83
CA LEU A 198 -15.56 2.53 -3.28
C LEU A 198 -17.02 2.65 -3.75
N LYS A 199 -17.55 3.88 -3.76
CA LYS A 199 -18.87 4.19 -4.34
C LYS A 199 -18.85 4.25 -5.87
N ALA A 200 -17.69 4.47 -6.47
CA ALA A 200 -17.49 4.46 -7.92
C ALA A 200 -16.07 4.00 -8.26
N LYS A 201 -15.93 2.95 -9.06
CA LYS A 201 -14.67 2.56 -9.70
C LYS A 201 -14.61 3.30 -11.03
N SER A 202 -13.49 3.96 -11.34
CA SER A 202 -13.26 4.43 -12.71
C SER A 202 -13.47 3.25 -13.66
N PRO A 203 -14.13 3.43 -14.82
CA PRO A 203 -14.36 2.33 -15.77
C PRO A 203 -13.06 1.68 -16.28
N GLY A 204 -11.90 2.24 -15.92
CA GLY A 204 -10.59 1.82 -16.38
C GLY A 204 -10.23 2.54 -17.67
N PHE A 205 -8.97 2.37 -18.09
CA PHE A 205 -8.54 2.79 -19.41
C PHE A 205 -9.06 1.78 -20.43
N SER A 206 -9.90 2.21 -21.38
CA SER A 206 -10.31 1.35 -22.48
C SER A 206 -9.25 1.39 -23.56
N TRP A 207 -8.52 0.29 -23.75
CA TRP A 207 -7.55 0.14 -24.84
C TRP A 207 -8.19 0.27 -26.23
N GLU A 208 -9.52 0.14 -26.31
CA GLU A 208 -10.29 0.29 -27.54
C GLU A 208 -10.73 1.75 -27.81
N GLN A 209 -10.61 2.65 -26.82
CA GLN A 209 -10.79 4.07 -27.06
C GLN A 209 -9.58 4.59 -27.83
N LYS A 210 -9.77 4.81 -29.14
CA LYS A 210 -8.87 5.66 -29.91
C LYS A 210 -8.83 7.03 -29.25
N ASN A 211 -7.68 7.42 -28.73
CA ASN A 211 -7.42 8.79 -28.34
C ASN A 211 -7.55 9.64 -29.61
N PHE A 212 -8.60 10.47 -29.67
CA PHE A 212 -8.79 11.49 -30.70
C PHE A 212 -8.02 12.75 -30.33
#